data_AF-A0A840AJP1-F1
#
_entry.id   AF-A0A840AJP1-F1
#
_cell.length_a   1.000
_cell.length_b   1.000
_cell.length_c   1.000
_cell.angle_alpha   90.00
_cell.angle_beta   90.00
_cell.angle_gamma   90.00
#
_symmetry.space_group_name_H-M   'P 1'
#
loop_
_entity.id
_entity.type
_entity.pdbx_description
1 polymer ?
#
loop_
_entity_poly.entity_id
_entity_poly.type
_entity_poly.pdbx_seq_one_letter_code
_entity_poly.pdbx_strand_id
1 'polypeptide(L)' 'MADFKDMAGFKAEDGALASLVLLEELFSMLAQSGIVPQSKLGDVVRSAAARLDTSDHFGAGAAIQHYFEAWLRD' A
#
# COMPACT_ATOMS: atom_id res chain seq x y z
N MET A 1 6.85 -22.16 20.64
CA MET A 1 6.62 -22.42 19.20
C MET A 1 5.20 -21.98 18.92
N ALA A 2 5.00 -20.90 18.17
CA ALA A 2 3.67 -20.58 17.67
C ALA A 2 3.23 -21.72 16.75
N ASP A 3 2.11 -22.34 17.08
CA ASP A 3 1.52 -23.42 16.29
C ASP A 3 1.00 -22.79 14.98
N PHE A 4 1.66 -23.07 13.86
CA PHE A 4 1.32 -22.58 12.51
C PHE A 4 0.01 -23.20 11.96
N LYS A 5 -0.93 -23.52 12.84
CA LYS A 5 -2.09 -24.36 12.54
C LYS A 5 -3.21 -23.62 11.79
N ASP A 6 -3.05 -22.32 11.53
CA ASP A 6 -4.11 -21.46 10.97
C ASP A 6 -3.79 -20.82 9.60
N MET A 7 -2.82 -21.35 8.85
CA MET A 7 -2.66 -20.96 7.44
C MET A 7 -3.90 -21.30 6.58
N ALA A 8 -4.79 -22.17 7.07
CA ALA A 8 -6.04 -22.52 6.40
C ALA A 8 -7.07 -21.37 6.35
N GLY A 9 -6.92 -20.34 7.21
CA GLY A 9 -7.80 -19.16 7.24
C GLY A 9 -7.25 -17.94 6.50
N PHE A 10 -5.97 -17.96 6.10
CA PHE A 10 -5.32 -16.84 5.44
C PHE A 10 -5.67 -16.80 3.95
N LYS A 11 -6.46 -15.81 3.53
CA LYS A 11 -6.73 -15.57 2.11
C LYS A 11 -5.65 -14.66 1.51
N ALA A 12 -5.40 -14.82 0.23
CA ALA A 12 -4.50 -13.92 -0.51
C ALA A 12 -4.94 -12.44 -0.38
N GLU A 13 -6.24 -12.20 -0.27
CA GLU A 13 -6.83 -10.88 -0.01
C GLU A 13 -6.44 -10.31 1.36
N ASP A 14 -6.44 -11.15 2.41
CA ASP A 14 -6.03 -10.73 3.76
C ASP A 14 -4.55 -10.36 3.79
N GLY A 15 -3.71 -11.12 3.07
CA GLY A 15 -2.30 -10.82 2.90
C GLY A 15 -2.03 -9.53 2.14
N ALA A 16 -2.77 -9.31 1.05
CA ALA A 16 -2.67 -8.08 0.26
C ALA A 16 -3.08 -6.86 1.10
N LEU A 17 -4.18 -6.96 1.85
CA LEU A 17 -4.65 -5.89 2.74
C LEU A 17 -3.64 -5.58 3.83
N ALA A 18 -3.14 -6.60 4.54
CA ALA A 18 -2.14 -6.43 5.58
C ALA A 18 -0.85 -5.76 5.04
N SER A 19 -0.46 -6.11 3.81
CA SER A 19 0.71 -5.50 3.15
C SER A 19 0.46 -4.03 2.80
N LEU A 20 -0.73 -3.69 2.29
CA LEU A 20 -1.09 -2.30 1.97
C LEU A 20 -1.10 -1.42 3.22
N VAL A 21 -1.70 -1.90 4.31
CA VAL A 21 -1.72 -1.19 5.61
C VAL A 21 -0.32 -0.99 6.14
N LEU A 22 0.52 -2.04 6.13
CA LEU A 22 1.90 -1.93 6.62
C LEU A 22 2.74 -0.93 5.79
N LEU A 23 2.52 -0.88 4.48
CA LEU A 23 3.20 0.06 3.59
C LEU A 23 2.75 1.51 3.82
N GLU A 24 1.47 1.73 4.09
CA GLU A 24 0.93 3.06 4.40
C GLU A 24 1.49 3.59 5.72
N GLU A 25 1.54 2.76 6.77
CA GLU A 25 2.19 3.08 8.04
C GLU A 25 3.68 3.39 7.86
N LEU A 26 4.38 2.62 7.02
CA LEU A 26 5.78 2.89 6.69
C LEU A 26 5.96 4.24 6.00
N PHE A 27 5.10 4.58 5.04
CA PHE A 27 5.15 5.88 4.36
C PHE A 27 4.91 7.01 5.35
N SER A 28 3.91 6.86 6.23
CA SER A 28 3.60 7.81 7.29
C SER A 28 4.80 8.02 8.23
N MET A 29 5.45 6.96 8.70
CA MET A 29 6.65 7.05 9.52
C MET A 29 7.82 7.72 8.78
N LEU A 30 8.04 7.39 7.51
CA LEU A 30 9.10 8.00 6.71
C LEU A 30 8.88 9.50 6.51
N ALA A 31 7.65 9.93 6.23
CA ALA A 31 7.31 11.35 6.14
C ALA A 31 7.53 12.07 7.49
N GLN A 32 7.04 11.49 8.58
CA GLN A 32 7.17 12.06 9.93
C GLN A 32 8.63 12.13 10.41
N SER A 33 9.49 11.20 9.96
CA SER A 33 10.91 11.21 10.29
C SER A 33 11.67 12.42 9.71
N GLY A 34 11.11 13.08 8.69
CA GLY A 34 11.75 14.17 7.96
C GLY A 34 12.90 13.72 7.03
N ILE A 35 13.22 12.42 6.98
CA ILE A 35 14.26 11.87 6.10
C ILE A 35 13.79 11.88 4.64
N VAL A 36 12.54 11.51 4.40
CA VAL A 36 11.95 11.49 3.06
C VAL A 36 10.82 12.52 3.01
N PRO A 37 10.90 13.53 2.11
CA PRO A 37 9.81 14.49 1.96
C PRO A 37 8.50 13.80 1.57
N GLN A 38 7.40 14.23 2.17
CA GLN A 38 6.06 13.71 1.90
C GLN A 38 5.72 13.73 0.40
N SER A 39 6.13 14.78 -0.32
CA SER A 39 5.94 14.89 -1.77
C SER A 39 6.66 13.80 -2.57
N LYS A 40 7.82 13.32 -2.11
CA LYS A 40 8.56 12.22 -2.76
C LYS A 40 7.89 10.87 -2.52
N LEU A 41 7.25 10.68 -1.38
CA LEU A 41 6.44 9.49 -1.12
C LEU A 41 5.16 9.54 -1.96
N GLY A 42 4.51 10.71 -2.06
CA GLY A 42 3.37 10.92 -2.97
C GLY A 42 3.72 10.65 -4.44
N ASP A 43 4.92 11.06 -4.91
CA ASP A 43 5.42 10.72 -6.25
C ASP A 43 5.47 9.20 -6.50
N VAL A 44 5.86 8.41 -5.48
CA VAL A 44 5.90 6.94 -5.57
C VAL A 44 4.49 6.37 -5.70
N VAL A 45 3.53 6.84 -4.89
CA VAL A 45 2.13 6.39 -4.95
C VAL A 45 1.53 6.72 -6.32
N ARG A 46 1.72 7.95 -6.81
CA ARG A 46 1.23 8.38 -8.13
C ARG A 46 1.83 7.55 -9.26
N SER A 47 3.13 7.24 -9.19
CA SER A 47 3.80 6.37 -10.16
C SER A 47 3.25 4.94 -10.13
N ALA A 48 3.01 4.38 -8.95
CA ALA A 48 2.42 3.05 -8.80
C ALA A 48 0.97 3.02 -9.36
N ALA A 49 0.15 4.01 -9.04
CA ALA A 49 -1.20 4.14 -9.56
C ALA A 49 -1.21 4.22 -11.09
N ALA A 50 -0.37 5.07 -11.69
CA ALA A 50 -0.26 5.21 -13.15
C ALA A 50 0.17 3.91 -13.84
N ARG A 51 1.09 3.14 -13.23
CA ARG A 51 1.49 1.82 -13.77
C ARG A 51 0.34 0.82 -13.76
N LEU A 52 -0.44 0.82 -12.68
CA LEU A 52 -1.57 -0.10 -12.53
C LEU A 52 -2.75 0.28 -13.43
N ASP A 53 -2.95 1.57 -13.72
CA ASP A 53 -3.97 2.07 -14.64
C ASP A 53 -3.79 1.53 -16.08
N THR A 54 -2.54 1.25 -16.46
CA THR A 54 -2.21 0.65 -17.77
C THR A 54 -2.20 -0.89 -17.77
N SER A 55 -2.58 -1.51 -16.66
CA SER A 55 -2.55 -2.98 -16.48
C SER A 55 -3.96 -3.56 -16.45
N ASP A 56 -4.11 -4.86 -16.75
CA ASP A 56 -5.37 -5.59 -16.60
C ASP A 56 -5.75 -5.85 -15.12
N HIS A 57 -4.97 -5.31 -14.16
CA HIS A 57 -5.17 -5.47 -12.73
C HIS A 57 -5.97 -4.32 -12.12
N PHE A 58 -7.20 -4.10 -12.63
CA PHE A 58 -8.10 -3.03 -12.17
C PHE A 58 -8.28 -2.99 -10.65
N GLY A 59 -8.41 -4.15 -10.01
CA GLY A 59 -8.57 -4.26 -8.54
C GLY A 59 -7.35 -3.76 -7.77
N ALA A 60 -6.13 -3.95 -8.30
CA ALA A 60 -4.91 -3.43 -7.67
C ALA A 60 -4.83 -1.90 -7.79
N GLY A 61 -5.23 -1.33 -8.93
CA GLY A 61 -5.34 0.12 -9.11
C GLY A 61 -6.33 0.75 -8.13
N ALA A 62 -7.52 0.16 -8.00
CA ALA A 62 -8.53 0.60 -7.04
C ALA A 62 -8.04 0.51 -5.59
N ALA A 63 -7.30 -0.54 -5.23
CA ALA A 63 -6.72 -0.67 -3.89
C ALA A 63 -5.72 0.44 -3.58
N ILE A 64 -4.81 0.78 -4.50
CA ILE A 64 -3.88 1.90 -4.31
C ILE A 64 -4.64 3.22 -4.18
N GLN A 65 -5.64 3.48 -5.03
CA GLN A 65 -6.45 4.70 -4.95
C GLN A 65 -7.20 4.82 -3.62
N HIS A 66 -7.68 3.70 -3.06
CA HIS A 66 -8.41 3.70 -1.80
C HIS A 66 -7.48 3.86 -0.58
N TYR A 67 -6.47 3.00 -0.44
CA TYR A 67 -5.64 2.95 0.77
C TYR A 67 -4.61 4.08 0.83
N PHE A 68 -4.20 4.63 -0.32
CA PHE A 68 -3.24 5.74 -0.37
C PHE A 68 -3.89 7.06 -0.83
N GLU A 69 -5.21 7.21 -0.66
CA GLU A 69 -5.94 8.39 -1.11
C GLU A 69 -5.34 9.70 -0.58
N ALA A 70 -4.94 9.75 0.69
CA ALA A 70 -4.31 10.92 1.29
C ALA A 70 -3.04 11.35 0.54
N TRP A 71 -2.23 10.38 0.11
CA TRP A 71 -0.99 10.59 -0.63
C TRP A 71 -1.20 11.01 -2.10
N LEU A 72 -2.41 10.85 -2.63
CA LEU A 72 -2.78 11.25 -3.98
C LEU A 72 -3.37 12.66 -4.05
N ARG A 73 -3.79 13.22 -2.91
CA ARG A 73 -4.39 14.57 -2.80
C ARG A 73 -3.37 15.67 -2.55
N ASP A 74 -2.20 15.32 -2.03
CA ASP A 74 -1.05 16.20 -1.74
C ASP A 74 -0.02 16.23 -2.90
#